data_AF-W1XSB8-F1
#
_entry.id   AF-W1XSB8-F1
#
_cell.length_a   1.000
_cell.length_b   1.000
_cell.length_c   1.000
_cell.angle_alpha   90.00
_cell.angle_beta   90.00
_cell.angle_gamma   90.00
#
_symmetry.space_group_name_H-M   'P 1'
#
loop_
_entity.id
_entity.type
_entity.pdbx_description
1 polymer ?
#
loop_
_entity_poly.entity_id
_entity_poly.type
_entity_poly.pdbx_seq_one_letter_code
_entity_poly.pdbx_strand_id
1 'polypeptide(L)' 'TSGVIPGKTITERQAAEGLISNVLRVERALERCVKQQPPQKVYDSVVSFAFNVGTGNACSSTLVKLLNQRRWT' A
#
# COMPACT_ATOMS: atom_id res chain seq x y z
N THR A 1 -8.12 -7.17 3.95
CA THR A 1 -9.37 -7.42 3.20
C THR A 1 -10.54 -7.02 4.06
N SER A 2 -11.33 -6.03 3.64
CA SER A 2 -12.48 -5.54 4.43
C SER A 2 -13.76 -6.15 3.86
N GLY A 3 -14.55 -6.85 4.69
CA GLY A 3 -15.87 -7.35 4.29
C GLY A 3 -15.89 -8.63 3.44
N VAL A 4 -14.84 -9.46 3.48
CA VAL A 4 -14.87 -10.78 2.84
C VAL A 4 -15.79 -11.71 3.63
N ILE A 5 -16.74 -12.33 2.94
CA ILE A 5 -17.67 -13.32 3.50
C ILE A 5 -17.21 -14.69 3.02
N PRO A 6 -16.84 -15.62 3.92
CA PRO A 6 -16.48 -16.99 3.54
C PRO A 6 -17.56 -17.65 2.68
N GLY A 7 -17.17 -18.35 1.61
CA GLY A 7 -18.09 -19.04 0.70
C GLY A 7 -18.70 -18.16 -0.40
N LYS A 8 -18.46 -16.83 -0.39
CA LYS A 8 -18.90 -15.94 -1.47
C LYS A 8 -17.89 -15.95 -2.62
N THR A 9 -18.36 -16.30 -3.82
CA THR A 9 -17.59 -16.13 -5.07
C THR A 9 -17.77 -14.72 -5.62
N ILE A 10 -16.72 -14.17 -6.21
CA ILE A 10 -16.74 -12.90 -6.93
C ILE A 10 -16.23 -13.12 -8.35
N THR A 11 -16.61 -12.24 -9.27
CA THR A 11 -16.05 -12.24 -10.63
C THR A 11 -14.67 -11.60 -10.65
N GLU A 12 -13.87 -11.87 -11.68
CA GLU A 12 -12.57 -11.21 -11.88
C GLU A 12 -12.70 -9.69 -11.91
N ARG A 13 -13.76 -9.17 -12.54
CA ARG A 13 -14.06 -7.73 -12.56
C ARG A 13 -14.28 -7.18 -11.16
N GLN A 14 -15.06 -7.86 -10.32
CA GLN A 14 -15.30 -7.46 -8.93
C GLN A 14 -14.01 -7.52 -8.10
N ALA A 15 -13.17 -8.53 -8.34
CA ALA A 15 -11.86 -8.64 -7.70
C ALA A 15 -10.95 -7.47 -8.07
N ALA A 16 -10.92 -7.09 -9.36
CA ALA A 16 -10.14 -5.96 -9.86
C ALA A 16 -10.62 -4.62 -9.27
N GLU A 17 -11.94 -4.36 -9.25
CA GLU A 17 -12.53 -3.18 -8.62
C GLU A 17 -12.18 -3.12 -7.12
N GLY A 18 -12.24 -4.25 -6.42
CA GLY A 18 -11.81 -4.38 -5.04
C GLY A 18 -10.32 -4.09 -4.85
N LEU A 19 -9.46 -4.57 -5.75
CA LEU A 19 -8.02 -4.32 -5.71
C LEU A 19 -7.71 -2.82 -5.86
N ILE A 20 -8.30 -2.16 -6.86
CA ILE A 20 -8.12 -0.72 -7.09
C ILE A 20 -8.52 0.07 -5.84
N SER A 21 -9.69 -0.23 -5.27
CA SER A 21 -10.17 0.43 -4.04
C SER A 21 -9.20 0.25 -2.87
N ASN A 22 -8.64 -0.95 -2.70
CA ASN A 22 -7.67 -1.22 -1.66
C ASN A 22 -6.35 -0.49 -1.87
N VAL A 23 -5.83 -0.43 -3.11
CA VAL A 23 -4.61 0.30 -3.45
C VAL A 23 -4.77 1.79 -3.15
N LEU A 24 -5.87 2.41 -3.61
CA LEU A 24 -6.16 3.82 -3.34
C LEU A 24 -6.23 4.13 -1.85
N ARG A 25 -6.72 3.19 -1.03
CA ARG A 25 -6.73 3.34 0.43
C ARG A 25 -5.33 3.26 1.03
N VAL A 26 -4.49 2.37 0.53
CA VAL A 26 -3.09 2.22 0.98
C VAL A 26 -2.28 3.47 0.62
N GLU A 27 -2.42 3.98 -0.60
CA GLU A 27 -1.75 5.21 -1.05
C GLU A 27 -2.11 6.40 -0.17
N ARG A 28 -3.41 6.69 0.01
CA ARG A 28 -3.88 7.75 0.91
C ARG A 28 -3.39 7.58 2.34
N ALA A 29 -3.25 6.34 2.80
CA ALA A 29 -2.76 6.06 4.15
C ALA A 29 -1.25 6.34 4.30
N LEU A 30 -0.47 6.09 3.24
CA LEU A 30 0.96 6.33 3.19
C LEU A 30 1.31 7.83 3.12
N GLU A 31 0.44 8.68 2.56
CA GLU A 31 0.63 10.14 2.54
C GLU A 31 0.89 10.73 3.94
N ARG A 32 0.44 10.06 5.00
CA ARG A 32 0.67 10.49 6.39
C ARG A 32 2.12 10.32 6.87
N CYS A 33 2.89 9.45 6.23
CA CYS A 33 4.21 9.05 6.72
C CYS A 33 5.32 9.03 5.64
N VAL A 34 4.97 9.00 4.36
CA VAL A 34 5.89 9.17 3.24
C VAL A 34 5.96 10.67 2.92
N LYS A 35 7.06 11.31 3.33
CA LYS A 35 7.26 12.77 3.27
C LYS A 35 8.03 13.24 2.05
N GLN A 36 8.76 12.34 1.40
CA GLN A 36 9.52 12.62 0.19
C GLN A 36 8.90 11.84 -0.95
N GLN A 37 8.82 12.44 -2.14
CA GLN A 37 8.36 11.76 -3.35
C GLN A 37 9.53 10.99 -3.98
N PRO A 38 9.54 9.65 -3.94
CA PRO A 38 10.55 8.87 -4.62
C PRO A 38 10.17 8.67 -6.09
N PRO A 39 11.06 8.10 -6.93
CA PRO A 39 10.68 7.63 -8.25
C PRO A 39 9.51 6.66 -8.19
N GLN A 40 8.62 6.70 -9.19
CA GLN A 40 7.36 5.95 -9.17
C GLN A 40 7.54 4.46 -8.83
N LYS A 41 8.51 3.77 -9.43
CA LYS A 41 8.81 2.35 -9.15
C LYS A 41 9.09 2.05 -7.67
N VAL A 42 9.72 2.98 -6.96
CA VAL A 42 10.03 2.84 -5.54
C VAL A 42 8.76 3.08 -4.73
N TYR A 43 7.97 4.08 -5.10
CA TYR A 43 6.67 4.32 -4.48
C TYR A 43 5.74 3.11 -4.64
N ASP A 44 5.60 2.56 -5.85
CA ASP A 44 4.79 1.37 -6.14
C ASP A 44 5.23 0.17 -5.30
N SER A 45 6.54 0.01 -5.09
CA SER A 45 7.09 -1.04 -4.22
C SER A 45 6.71 -0.83 -2.75
N VAL A 46 6.72 0.42 -2.27
CA VAL A 46 6.29 0.77 -0.90
C VAL A 46 4.78 0.56 -0.73
N VAL A 47 3.97 0.88 -1.75
CA VAL A 47 2.52 0.61 -1.77
C VAL A 47 2.27 -0.89 -1.69
N SER A 48 2.95 -1.70 -2.51
CA SER A 48 2.86 -3.17 -2.50
C SER A 48 3.24 -3.74 -1.12
N PHE A 49 4.35 -3.27 -0.55
CA PHE A 49 4.77 -3.64 0.80
C PHE A 49 3.70 -3.29 1.85
N ALA A 50 3.19 -2.06 1.85
CA ALA A 50 2.17 -1.61 2.81
C ALA A 50 0.82 -2.33 2.64
N PHE A 51 0.48 -2.74 1.43
CA PHE A 51 -0.68 -3.60 1.18
C PHE A 51 -0.52 -4.96 1.86
N ASN A 52 0.69 -5.53 1.84
CA ASN A 52 0.99 -6.81 2.45
C ASN A 52 1.08 -6.73 3.99
N VAL A 53 1.86 -5.79 4.52
CA VAL A 53 2.15 -5.72 5.97
C VAL A 53 1.18 -4.84 6.77
N GLY A 54 0.33 -4.08 6.09
CA GLY A 54 -0.53 -3.05 6.67
C GLY A 54 0.17 -1.70 6.80
N THR A 55 -0.59 -0.62 6.64
CA THR A 55 -0.08 0.76 6.56
C THR A 55 0.51 1.27 7.88
N GLY A 56 -0.02 0.83 9.02
CA GLY A 56 0.55 1.16 10.34
C GLY A 56 1.98 0.62 10.49
N ASN A 57 2.17 -0.68 10.19
CA ASN A 57 3.48 -1.33 10.23
C ASN A 57 4.44 -0.72 9.20
N ALA A 58 3.95 -0.42 8.00
CA ALA A 58 4.75 0.24 6.97
C ALA A 58 5.24 1.61 7.45
N CYS A 59 4.38 2.47 8.01
CA CYS A 59 4.77 3.79 8.49
C CYS A 59 5.80 3.76 9.63
N SER A 60 5.77 2.76 10.51
CA SER A 60 6.78 2.60 11.58
C SER A 60 8.06 1.90 11.12
N SER A 61 8.09 1.35 9.91
CA SER A 61 9.20 0.52 9.42
C SER A 61 10.49 1.30 9.17
N THR A 62 11.62 0.59 9.22
CA THR A 62 12.92 1.12 8.77
C THR A 62 12.88 1.53 7.29
N LEU A 63 12.13 0.81 6.45
CA LEU A 63 11.97 1.14 5.04
C LEU A 63 11.47 2.59 4.85
N VAL A 64 10.36 2.97 5.50
CA VAL A 64 9.80 4.34 5.37
C VAL A 64 10.72 5.39 6.00
N LYS A 65 11.45 5.05 7.08
CA LYS A 65 12.48 5.95 7.64
C LYS A 65 13.57 6.26 6.61
N LEU A 66 14.09 5.25 5.91
CA LEU A 66 15.10 5.41 4.86
C LEU A 66 14.56 6.13 3.62
N LEU A 67 13.33 5.79 3.22
CA LEU A 67 12.62 6.43 2.11
C LEU A 67 12.56 7.96 2.31
N ASN A 68 12.21 8.39 3.52
CA ASN A 68 12.13 9.81 3.90
C ASN A 68 13.50 10.50 3.98
N GLN A 69 14.58 9.75 4.09
CA GLN A 69 15.96 10.25 4.00
C GLN A 69 16.49 10.25 2.56
N ARG A 70 15.64 9.99 1.56
CA ARG A 70 16.00 9.85 0.14
C ARG A 70 16.97 8.70 -0.15
N ARG A 71 16.98 7.68 0.72
CA ARG A 71 17.78 6.46 0.54
C ARG A 71 16.93 5.40 -0.15
N TRP A 72 17.02 5.34 -1.47
CA TRP A 72 16.16 4.51 -2.33
C TRP A 72 16.87 3.32 -2.97
N THR A 73 18.08 3.01 -2.49
CA THR A 73 18.97 1.91 -2.87
C THR A 73 19.50 1.27 -1.60
#